data_AF-A0A3A6NGJ5-F1
#
_entry.id   AF-A0A3A6NGJ5-F1
#
_cell.length_a   1.000
_cell.length_b   1.000
_cell.length_c   1.000
_cell.angle_alpha   90.00
_cell.angle_beta   90.00
_cell.angle_gamma   90.00
#
_symmetry.space_group_name_H-M   'P 1'
#
loop_
_entity.id
_entity.type
_entity.pdbx_description
1 polymer ?
#
loop_
_entity_poly.entity_id
_entity_poly.type
_entity_poly.pdbx_seq_one_letter_code
_entity_poly.pdbx_strand_id
1 'polypeptide(L)'
;MYRGEPVKKVVVFYFSVTGNTWWVTGRLIGHLKDIGLDAFSYSIEQVDIAQANRWIAECHTVGVQLRNDIGVDTGVCTYCGYCVKLCPVGNLALDGNRFETRGTCIICLRCYSFCPVSAVTYMKKRHDLKRGVPYRGPVEGFDPEVMRPIIKLEQTGLQIPPGN
;
A
#
# COMPACT_ATOMS: atom_id res chain seq x y z
N MET A 1 -20.84 -9.90 -6.19
CA MET A 1 -20.34 -11.30 -6.19
C MET A 1 -19.55 -11.49 -7.46
N TYR A 2 -18.25 -11.79 -7.35
CA TYR A 2 -17.40 -12.05 -8.51
C TYR A 2 -17.92 -13.29 -9.25
N ARG A 3 -18.18 -13.19 -10.56
CA ARG A 3 -18.63 -14.28 -11.44
C ARG A 3 -17.51 -14.70 -12.41
N GLY A 4 -16.31 -14.89 -11.88
CA GLY A 4 -15.15 -15.33 -12.66
C GLY A 4 -14.96 -16.86 -12.63
N GLU A 5 -14.00 -17.33 -13.42
CA GLU A 5 -13.48 -18.70 -13.38
C GLU A 5 -13.14 -19.13 -11.94
N PRO A 6 -13.28 -20.44 -11.59
CA PRO A 6 -12.89 -20.94 -10.28
C PRO A 6 -11.44 -20.56 -9.97
N VAL A 7 -11.18 -20.02 -8.78
CA VAL A 7 -9.81 -19.71 -8.33
C VAL A 7 -9.01 -21.00 -8.31
N LYS A 8 -7.91 -21.07 -9.09
CA LYS A 8 -7.03 -22.26 -9.12
C LYS A 8 -5.68 -22.02 -8.46
N LYS A 9 -5.15 -20.79 -8.49
CA LYS A 9 -3.80 -20.44 -7.99
C LYS A 9 -3.79 -19.18 -7.13
N VAL A 10 -3.12 -19.25 -5.98
CA VAL A 10 -2.96 -18.18 -4.98
C VAL A 10 -1.48 -17.96 -4.69
N VAL A 11 -0.99 -16.72 -4.78
CA VAL A 11 0.39 -16.36 -4.41
C VAL A 11 0.36 -15.25 -3.36
N VAL A 12 1.02 -15.48 -2.23
CA VAL A 12 1.11 -14.53 -1.10
C VAL A 12 2.53 -14.02 -0.97
N PHE A 13 2.72 -12.71 -1.18
CA PHE A 13 3.97 -12.04 -0.87
C PHE A 13 3.91 -11.45 0.53
N TYR A 14 4.96 -11.63 1.31
CA TYR A 14 5.01 -11.09 2.67
C TYR A 14 6.35 -10.42 2.98
N PHE A 15 6.36 -9.58 4.00
CA PHE A 15 7.58 -9.04 4.61
C PHE A 15 7.61 -9.53 6.08
N SER A 16 8.74 -10.05 6.54
CA SER A 16 8.81 -10.69 7.85
C SER A 16 10.13 -10.39 8.55
N VAL A 17 10.09 -9.57 9.60
CA VAL A 17 11.26 -9.23 10.41
C VAL A 17 11.50 -10.26 11.52
N THR A 18 10.45 -10.64 12.27
CA THR A 18 10.56 -11.55 13.44
C THR A 18 10.06 -12.97 13.17
N GLY A 19 9.74 -13.31 11.92
CA GLY A 19 9.24 -14.65 11.52
C GLY A 19 7.74 -14.87 11.69
N ASN A 20 7.04 -13.99 12.40
CA ASN A 20 5.59 -14.14 12.66
C ASN A 20 4.76 -14.17 11.37
N THR A 21 5.07 -13.30 10.40
CA THR A 21 4.36 -13.26 9.13
C THR A 21 4.57 -14.56 8.35
N TRP A 22 5.80 -15.07 8.30
CA TRP A 22 6.11 -16.36 7.66
C TRP A 22 5.30 -17.52 8.27
N TRP A 23 5.20 -17.58 9.60
CA TRP A 23 4.43 -18.62 10.29
C TRP A 23 2.94 -18.56 9.94
N VAL A 24 2.35 -17.36 10.00
CA VAL A 24 0.93 -17.16 9.66
C VAL A 24 0.67 -17.48 8.19
N THR A 25 1.53 -17.01 7.28
CA THR A 25 1.38 -17.31 5.85
C THR A 25 1.51 -18.80 5.57
N GLY A 26 2.43 -19.51 6.22
CA GLY A 26 2.55 -20.96 6.09
C GLY A 26 1.27 -21.71 6.49
N ARG A 27 0.63 -21.31 7.60
CA ARG A 27 -0.66 -21.87 8.05
C ARG A 27 -1.78 -21.60 7.05
N LEU A 28 -1.86 -20.37 6.54
CA LEU A 28 -2.84 -19.98 5.52
C LEU A 28 -2.66 -20.82 4.24
N ILE A 29 -1.42 -20.96 3.74
CA ILE A 29 -1.12 -21.77 2.56
C ILE A 29 -1.52 -23.24 2.77
N GLY A 30 -1.28 -23.80 3.95
CA GLY A 30 -1.74 -25.15 4.29
C GLY A 30 -3.26 -25.31 4.11
N HIS A 31 -4.04 -24.44 4.73
CA HIS A 31 -5.50 -24.46 4.62
C HIS A 31 -6.01 -24.25 3.18
N LEU A 32 -5.37 -23.37 2.41
CA LEU A 32 -5.73 -23.14 1.01
C LEU A 32 -5.47 -24.39 0.15
N LYS A 33 -4.37 -25.11 0.41
CA LYS A 33 -4.08 -26.38 -0.25
C LYS A 33 -5.07 -27.48 0.13
N ASP A 34 -5.48 -27.53 1.40
CA ASP A 34 -6.47 -28.51 1.88
C ASP A 34 -7.83 -28.39 1.17
N ILE A 35 -8.19 -27.17 0.72
CA ILE A 35 -9.41 -26.92 -0.07
C ILE A 35 -9.19 -26.99 -1.59
N GLY A 36 -8.03 -27.50 -2.04
CA GLY A 36 -7.73 -27.79 -3.44
C GLY A 36 -7.13 -26.64 -4.25
N LEU A 37 -6.62 -25.58 -3.60
CA LEU A 37 -6.00 -24.45 -4.29
C LEU A 37 -4.48 -24.62 -4.43
N ASP A 38 -3.94 -24.25 -5.58
CA ASP A 38 -2.50 -24.17 -5.82
C ASP A 38 -1.92 -22.90 -5.16
N ALA A 39 -1.46 -23.03 -3.91
CA ALA A 39 -1.12 -21.89 -3.05
C ALA A 39 0.38 -21.81 -2.69
N PHE A 40 0.97 -20.62 -2.77
CA PHE A 40 2.37 -20.34 -2.47
C PHE A 40 2.56 -19.09 -1.59
N SER A 41 3.62 -19.06 -0.78
CA SER A 41 4.02 -17.84 -0.06
C SER A 41 5.52 -17.59 -0.16
N TYR A 42 5.91 -16.34 -0.42
CA TYR A 42 7.30 -15.93 -0.55
C TYR A 42 7.59 -14.65 0.23
N SER A 43 8.78 -14.57 0.85
CA SER A 43 9.29 -13.30 1.37
C SER A 43 9.60 -12.39 0.18
N ILE A 44 9.03 -11.18 0.14
CA ILE A 44 9.26 -10.22 -0.93
C ILE A 44 10.74 -9.81 -1.03
N GLU A 45 11.49 -9.93 0.07
CA GLU A 45 12.93 -9.65 0.14
C GLU A 45 13.78 -10.68 -0.63
N GLN A 46 13.20 -11.82 -0.97
CA GLN A 46 13.87 -12.94 -1.64
C GLN A 46 13.39 -13.16 -3.08
N VAL A 47 12.53 -12.27 -3.59
CA VAL A 47 11.89 -12.42 -4.91
C VAL A 47 12.36 -11.31 -5.82
N ASP A 48 12.92 -11.66 -6.98
CA ASP A 48 13.25 -10.69 -8.02
C ASP A 48 11.99 -10.18 -8.73
N ILE A 49 12.07 -8.97 -9.29
CA ILE A 49 10.93 -8.28 -9.92
C ILE A 49 10.36 -9.10 -11.09
N ALA A 50 11.19 -9.76 -11.89
CA ALA A 50 10.72 -10.52 -13.05
C ALA A 50 9.94 -11.76 -12.59
N GLN A 51 10.41 -12.44 -11.54
CA GLN A 51 9.72 -13.57 -10.94
C GLN A 51 8.43 -13.18 -10.23
N ALA A 52 8.42 -12.06 -9.50
CA ALA A 52 7.21 -11.50 -8.91
C ALA A 52 6.17 -11.19 -9.99
N ASN A 53 6.57 -10.54 -11.09
CA ASN A 53 5.68 -10.21 -12.19
C ASN A 53 5.09 -11.44 -12.87
N ARG A 54 5.88 -12.50 -13.08
CA ARG A 54 5.37 -13.79 -13.60
C ARG A 54 4.28 -14.36 -12.68
N TRP A 55 4.54 -14.42 -11.39
CA TRP A 55 3.57 -14.97 -10.44
C TRP A 55 2.32 -14.11 -10.29
N ILE A 56 2.45 -12.79 -10.35
CA ILE A 56 1.30 -11.87 -10.38
C ILE A 56 0.46 -12.11 -11.63
N ALA A 57 1.09 -12.29 -12.80
CA ALA A 57 0.40 -12.57 -14.06
C ALA A 57 -0.31 -13.94 -14.07
N GLU A 58 0.25 -14.93 -13.36
CA GLU A 58 -0.30 -16.30 -13.30
C GLU A 58 -1.33 -16.53 -12.18
N CYS A 59 -1.43 -15.63 -11.20
CA CYS A 59 -2.33 -15.79 -10.07
C CYS A 59 -3.74 -15.27 -10.37
N HIS A 60 -4.76 -15.93 -9.84
CA HIS A 60 -6.16 -15.53 -10.04
C HIS A 60 -6.57 -14.36 -9.12
N THR A 61 -5.80 -14.09 -8.06
CA THR A 61 -6.06 -13.02 -7.09
C THR A 61 -4.78 -12.65 -6.35
N VAL A 62 -4.56 -11.35 -6.17
CA VAL A 62 -3.53 -10.76 -5.30
C VAL A 62 -4.22 -10.18 -4.07
N GLY A 63 -3.84 -10.65 -2.87
CA GLY A 63 -4.38 -10.18 -1.60
C GLY A 63 -3.28 -9.63 -0.69
N VAL A 64 -3.32 -8.33 -0.39
CA VAL A 64 -2.50 -7.71 0.65
C VAL A 64 -3.44 -7.20 1.74
N GLN A 65 -3.55 -7.93 2.86
CA GLN A 65 -4.38 -7.47 3.98
C GLN A 65 -3.51 -6.76 5.01
N LEU A 66 -3.54 -5.44 4.92
CA LEU A 66 -2.90 -4.54 5.86
C LEU A 66 -4.01 -3.87 6.68
N ARG A 67 -3.94 -3.95 8.02
CA ARG A 67 -4.93 -3.25 8.88
C ARG A 67 -4.84 -1.75 8.59
N ASN A 68 -5.91 -1.18 8.05
CA ASN A 68 -6.03 0.26 7.88
C ASN A 68 -6.15 0.94 9.26
N ASP A 69 -5.02 1.41 9.79
CA ASP A 69 -4.95 2.20 11.03
C ASP A 69 -4.31 3.57 10.75
N ILE A 70 -4.60 4.13 9.58
CA ILE A 70 -4.27 5.52 9.24
C ILE A 70 -5.36 6.43 9.80
N GLY A 71 -4.94 7.50 10.47
CA GLY A 71 -5.82 8.53 11.00
C GLY A 71 -5.19 9.91 10.90
N VAL A 72 -5.85 10.92 11.47
CA VAL A 72 -5.37 12.30 11.52
C VAL A 72 -5.63 12.86 12.91
N ASP A 73 -4.60 13.46 13.51
CA ASP A 73 -4.72 14.27 14.73
C ASP A 73 -5.25 15.66 14.35
N THR A 74 -6.54 15.90 14.61
CA THR A 74 -7.24 17.14 14.29
C THR A 74 -6.79 18.33 15.14
N GLY A 75 -6.08 18.11 16.25
CA GLY A 75 -5.51 19.18 17.06
C GLY A 75 -4.29 19.84 16.43
N VAL A 76 -3.66 19.16 15.45
CA VAL A 76 -2.46 19.63 14.75
C VAL A 76 -2.70 19.83 13.25
N CYS A 77 -3.70 19.15 12.69
CA CYS A 77 -3.99 19.22 11.27
C CYS A 77 -4.41 20.62 10.83
N THR A 78 -3.83 21.10 9.73
CA THR A 78 -4.21 22.35 9.08
C THR A 78 -5.25 22.17 7.97
N TYR A 79 -5.77 20.95 7.81
CA TYR A 79 -6.73 20.59 6.75
C TYR A 79 -6.26 20.94 5.33
N CYS A 80 -4.94 20.91 5.08
CA CYS A 80 -4.37 21.26 3.76
C CYS A 80 -4.67 20.26 2.64
N GLY A 81 -5.24 19.09 2.94
CA GLY A 81 -5.58 18.06 1.95
C GLY A 81 -4.39 17.34 1.30
N TYR A 82 -3.14 17.65 1.67
CA TYR A 82 -1.97 17.08 1.00
C TYR A 82 -1.90 15.54 1.10
N CYS A 83 -2.30 14.97 2.24
CA CYS A 83 -2.40 13.53 2.43
C CYS A 83 -3.44 12.86 1.50
N VAL A 84 -4.55 13.55 1.20
CA VAL A 84 -5.55 13.12 0.22
C VAL A 84 -4.93 13.12 -1.17
N LYS A 85 -4.24 14.21 -1.53
CA LYS A 85 -3.58 14.42 -2.83
C LYS A 85 -2.53 13.36 -3.15
N LEU A 86 -1.76 12.91 -2.16
CA LEU A 86 -0.69 11.91 -2.33
C LEU A 86 -1.17 10.46 -2.25
N CYS A 87 -2.42 10.20 -1.86
CA CYS A 87 -2.90 8.85 -1.65
C CYS A 87 -3.07 8.11 -3.00
N PRO A 88 -2.30 7.04 -3.29
CA PRO A 88 -2.36 6.36 -4.58
C PRO A 88 -3.68 5.63 -4.83
N VAL A 89 -4.40 5.29 -3.75
CA VAL A 89 -5.61 4.46 -3.74
C VAL A 89 -6.84 5.21 -3.24
N GLY A 90 -6.73 6.54 -3.10
CA GLY A 90 -7.83 7.40 -2.67
C GLY A 90 -8.45 7.03 -1.31
N ASN A 91 -7.67 6.46 -0.38
CA ASN A 91 -8.18 6.03 0.92
C ASN A 91 -8.63 7.19 1.81
N LEU A 92 -8.08 8.38 1.63
CA LEU A 92 -8.39 9.56 2.44
C LEU A 92 -9.33 10.49 1.67
N ALA A 93 -10.36 11.00 2.34
CA ALA A 93 -11.19 12.09 1.86
C ALA A 93 -11.19 13.23 2.89
N LEU A 94 -11.31 14.46 2.39
CA LEU A 94 -11.39 15.67 3.19
C LEU A 94 -12.56 16.52 2.67
N ASP A 95 -13.51 16.83 3.56
CA ASP A 95 -14.63 17.72 3.29
C ASP A 95 -14.66 18.79 4.39
N GLY A 96 -14.29 20.03 4.06
CA GLY A 96 -14.01 21.07 5.05
C GLY A 96 -12.97 20.59 6.08
N ASN A 97 -13.38 20.49 7.35
CA ASN A 97 -12.54 20.01 8.45
C ASN A 97 -12.83 18.54 8.84
N ARG A 98 -13.50 17.78 7.97
CA ARG A 98 -13.89 16.40 8.23
C ARG A 98 -13.04 15.44 7.42
N PHE A 99 -12.28 14.60 8.12
CA PHE A 99 -11.51 13.51 7.53
C PHE A 99 -12.27 12.19 7.55
N GLU A 100 -12.21 11.47 6.44
CA GLU A 100 -12.75 10.11 6.33
C GLU A 100 -11.71 9.16 5.75
N THR A 101 -11.74 7.90 6.20
CA THR A 101 -11.01 6.81 5.56
C THR A 101 -11.99 5.90 4.82
N ARG A 102 -11.61 5.45 3.63
CA ARG A 102 -12.46 4.64 2.74
C ARG A 102 -12.19 3.14 2.82
N GLY A 103 -11.27 2.71 3.68
CA GLY A 103 -10.93 1.30 3.86
C GLY A 103 -10.07 0.68 2.75
N THR A 104 -9.56 1.50 1.82
CA THR A 104 -8.73 1.04 0.68
C THR A 104 -7.23 1.20 0.94
N CYS A 105 -6.82 1.48 2.19
CA CYS A 105 -5.43 1.76 2.54
C CYS A 105 -4.49 0.58 2.26
N ILE A 106 -3.44 0.84 1.49
CA ILE A 106 -2.35 -0.12 1.22
C ILE A 106 -1.11 0.10 2.10
N ILE A 107 -1.21 0.94 3.14
CA ILE A 107 -0.11 1.33 4.07
C ILE A 107 1.19 1.69 3.34
N CYS A 108 1.09 2.48 2.26
CA CYS A 108 2.27 3.04 1.60
C CYS A 108 2.98 4.12 2.43
N LEU A 109 2.35 4.57 3.53
CA LEU A 109 2.82 5.61 4.46
C LEU A 109 3.16 6.97 3.84
N ARG A 110 2.86 7.24 2.55
CA ARG A 110 3.10 8.55 1.92
C ARG A 110 2.41 9.70 2.67
N CYS A 111 1.14 9.50 3.05
CA CYS A 111 0.39 10.49 3.83
C CYS A 111 1.04 10.82 5.17
N TYR A 112 1.59 9.80 5.84
CA TYR A 112 2.32 9.94 7.10
C TYR A 112 3.65 10.64 6.90
N SER A 113 4.43 10.17 5.92
CA SER A 113 5.79 10.62 5.65
C SER A 113 5.88 12.03 5.08
N PHE A 114 4.85 12.50 4.36
CA PHE A 114 4.87 13.80 3.69
C PHE A 114 3.86 14.81 4.25
N CYS A 115 3.21 14.51 5.38
CA CYS A 115 2.41 15.52 6.07
C CYS A 115 3.30 16.69 6.50
N PRO A 116 3.01 17.94 6.11
CA PRO A 116 3.87 19.10 6.44
C PRO A 116 3.95 19.37 7.94
N VAL A 117 2.87 19.07 8.66
CA VAL A 117 2.73 19.29 10.12
C VAL A 117 2.72 17.98 10.92
N SER A 118 3.07 16.86 10.28
CA SER A 118 3.10 15.52 10.92
C SER A 118 1.81 15.14 11.67
N ALA A 119 0.65 15.58 11.17
CA ALA A 119 -0.66 15.33 11.77
C ALA A 119 -1.23 13.94 11.47
N VAL A 120 -0.76 13.26 10.41
CA VAL A 120 -1.23 11.91 10.08
C VAL A 120 -0.72 10.91 11.11
N THR A 121 -1.61 10.05 11.60
CA THR A 121 -1.29 9.00 12.57
C THR A 121 -1.23 7.63 11.91
N TYR A 122 -0.33 6.78 12.39
CA TYR A 122 -0.33 5.34 12.10
C TYR A 122 -0.43 4.59 13.43
N MET A 123 -1.34 3.63 13.53
CA MET A 123 -1.62 2.93 14.79
C MET A 123 -1.97 3.89 15.93
N LYS A 124 -2.81 4.88 15.63
CA LYS A 124 -3.22 5.97 16.53
C LYS A 124 -2.07 6.84 17.09
N LYS A 125 -0.88 6.77 16.50
CA LYS A 125 0.29 7.57 16.94
C LYS A 125 0.79 8.48 15.82
N ARG A 126 1.13 9.71 16.18
CA ARG A 126 1.92 10.60 15.31
C ARG A 126 3.39 10.18 15.33
N HIS A 127 4.14 10.72 14.38
CA HIS A 127 5.59 10.58 14.37
C HIS A 127 6.24 11.23 15.59
N ASP A 128 7.16 10.50 16.21
CA ASP A 128 8.00 11.03 17.28
C ASP A 128 9.17 11.80 16.66
N LEU A 129 9.11 13.13 16.75
CA LEU A 129 10.14 14.02 16.21
C LEU A 129 11.53 13.79 16.83
N LYS A 130 11.63 13.14 18.01
CA LYS A 130 12.91 12.74 18.59
C LYS A 130 13.64 11.69 17.74
N ARG A 131 12.93 10.98 16.87
CA ARG A 131 13.47 9.99 15.93
C ARG A 131 13.90 10.60 14.59
N GLY A 132 13.96 11.93 14.50
CA GLY A 132 14.22 12.65 13.26
C GLY A 132 12.96 12.90 12.45
N VAL A 133 13.11 13.28 11.18
CA VAL A 133 11.99 13.46 10.25
C VAL A 133 11.61 12.13 9.60
N PRO A 134 10.32 11.90 9.27
CA PRO A 134 9.93 10.78 8.43
C PRO A 134 10.66 10.80 7.07
N TYR A 135 10.71 9.65 6.40
CA TYR A 135 11.26 9.52 5.05
C TYR A 135 10.76 10.62 4.10
N ARG A 136 11.68 11.35 3.45
CA ARG A 136 11.36 12.47 2.54
C ARG A 136 11.65 12.20 1.06
N GLY A 137 11.96 10.96 0.70
CA GLY A 137 12.29 10.59 -0.67
C GLY A 137 13.70 10.02 -0.83
N PRO A 138 14.04 9.54 -2.02
CA PRO A 138 15.33 8.89 -2.30
C PRO A 138 16.51 9.86 -2.39
N VAL A 139 16.24 11.15 -2.61
CA VAL A 139 17.24 12.21 -2.76
C VAL A 139 16.80 13.46 -2.00
N GLU A 140 17.77 14.30 -1.65
CA GLU A 140 17.48 15.63 -1.11
C GLU A 140 16.65 16.44 -2.11
N GLY A 141 15.64 17.16 -1.62
CA GLY A 141 14.74 17.96 -2.47
C GLY A 141 13.76 17.16 -3.31
N PHE A 142 13.61 15.84 -3.08
CA PHE A 142 12.64 15.02 -3.80
C PHE A 142 11.21 15.57 -3.68
N ASP A 143 10.57 15.81 -4.82
CA ASP A 143 9.17 16.21 -4.91
C ASP A 143 8.26 14.97 -4.85
N PRO A 144 7.50 14.74 -3.78
CA PRO A 144 6.62 13.58 -3.69
C PRO A 144 5.42 13.66 -4.64
N GLU A 145 5.13 14.80 -5.25
CA GLU A 145 4.07 14.91 -6.24
C GLU A 145 4.34 14.12 -7.52
N VAL A 146 5.60 13.85 -7.85
CA VAL A 146 5.97 12.98 -8.98
C VAL A 146 5.45 11.55 -8.79
N MET A 147 5.16 11.14 -7.54
CA MET A 147 4.56 9.84 -7.23
C MET A 147 3.03 9.87 -7.22
N ARG A 148 2.38 11.02 -7.48
CA ARG A 148 0.93 11.09 -7.54
C ARG A 148 0.45 10.10 -8.60
N PRO A 149 -0.57 9.30 -8.28
CA PRO A 149 -1.02 8.29 -9.21
C PRO A 149 -1.57 9.01 -10.46
N ILE A 150 -1.13 8.59 -11.65
CA ILE A 150 -1.61 9.14 -12.92
C ILE A 150 -2.99 8.49 -13.21
N ILE A 151 -3.98 8.75 -12.36
CA ILE A 151 -5.33 8.16 -12.43
C ILE A 151 -6.13 8.68 -13.64
N LYS A 152 -5.50 9.45 -14.55
CA LYS A 152 -6.12 9.96 -15.77
C LYS A 152 -5.35 9.66 -17.07
N LEU A 153 -4.63 8.54 -17.18
CA LEU A 153 -4.03 8.19 -18.48
C LEU A 153 -5.05 7.75 -19.55
N GLU A 154 -6.29 7.42 -19.17
CA GLU A 154 -7.35 7.14 -20.14
C GLU A 154 -7.93 8.42 -20.79
N GLN A 155 -7.57 9.62 -20.31
CA GLN A 155 -8.12 10.89 -20.81
C GLN A 155 -7.08 11.86 -21.40
N THR A 156 -5.78 11.54 -21.39
CA THR A 156 -4.73 12.49 -21.81
C THR A 156 -4.00 12.12 -23.09
N GLY A 157 -4.28 10.98 -23.72
CA GLY A 157 -3.63 10.58 -24.98
C GLY A 157 -2.10 10.48 -24.91
N LEU A 158 -1.50 10.46 -23.71
CA LEU A 158 -0.07 10.47 -23.53
C LEU A 158 0.46 9.03 -23.55
N GLN A 159 1.26 8.70 -24.56
CA GLN A 159 1.93 7.40 -24.67
C GLN A 159 3.05 7.30 -23.63
N ILE A 160 3.08 6.18 -22.90
CA ILE A 160 4.18 5.84 -21.99
C ILE A 160 5.37 5.44 -22.87
N PRO A 161 6.55 6.10 -22.76
CA PRO A 161 7.72 5.67 -23.52
C PRO A 161 8.19 4.30 -23.03
N PRO A 162 8.70 3.43 -23.92
CA PRO A 162 9.24 2.14 -23.52
C PRO A 162 10.42 2.37 -22.57
N GLY A 163 10.38 1.70 -21.41
CA GLY A 163 11.46 1.73 -20.43
C GLY A 163 12.69 1.01 -20.98
N ASN A 164 13.87 1.58 -20.74
CA ASN A 164 15.17 0.93 -20.95
C ASN A 164 15.37 -0.27 -20.03
#